data_AF-F9UEP8-F1
#
_entry.id   AF-F9UEP8-F1
#
_cell.length_a   1.000
_cell.length_b   1.000
_cell.length_c   1.000
_cell.angle_alpha   90.00
_cell.angle_beta   90.00
_cell.angle_gamma   90.00
#
_symmetry.space_group_name_H-M   'P 1'
#
loop_
_entity.id
_entity.type
_entity.pdbx_description
1 polymer ?
#
loop_
_entity_poly.entity_id
_entity_poly.type
_entity_poly.pdbx_seq_one_letter_code
_entity_poly.pdbx_strand_id
1 'polypeptide(L)'
;MPNASISVLAEAVQYNCHVSDARHGADDSLCIYLMKMREYFRWEKHLPYGASLEREQVGEWLQAREQLWEELEEAQMRPIEIDGERYDPFDAEAINNRIAPLGLVYSGGLGNRAKPHFVLGALEQRRSSDGYSVFVVADEYARDLSAPPAMTLGRTIFVRRESLRRYLWEKLEGWRWHRPDNALGRAFACYDFDGALESSLEAMTAREIKALLLHEQGEYEAGQRLGEDWNAMLAVLVHTPAELMARAVRDHLADCLVTLPTLADAGEPASLHFYIGTLTGMRLHLFPALKDAYAAWLETDATGAFAQLADQGRAHWEQVAEEMLALYRRHGGATPRALSDASPAGLPDAIRLLVESRRL
;
A
#
# COMPACT_ATOMS: atom_id res chain seq x y z
N MET A 1 -13.04 -22.61 14.13
CA MET A 1 -11.64 -23.06 14.01
C MET A 1 -11.40 -23.42 12.57
N PRO A 2 -10.34 -22.90 11.92
CA PRO A 2 -10.04 -23.25 10.54
C PRO A 2 -9.82 -24.76 10.40
N ASN A 3 -10.20 -25.31 9.23
CA ASN A 3 -9.92 -26.70 8.85
C ASN A 3 -8.42 -26.97 8.98
N ALA A 4 -8.00 -28.18 9.39
CA ALA A 4 -6.59 -28.50 9.60
C ALA A 4 -5.71 -28.23 8.36
N SER A 5 -6.27 -28.41 7.16
CA SER A 5 -5.60 -28.05 5.89
C SER A 5 -5.35 -26.55 5.74
N ILE A 6 -6.26 -25.70 6.23
CA ILE A 6 -6.13 -24.24 6.22
C ILE A 6 -5.03 -23.80 7.19
N SER A 7 -4.92 -24.45 8.36
CA SER A 7 -3.83 -24.17 9.32
C SER A 7 -2.46 -24.44 8.70
N VAL A 8 -2.29 -25.60 8.07
CA VAL A 8 -1.02 -25.97 7.42
C VAL A 8 -0.66 -24.99 6.31
N LEU A 9 -1.63 -24.59 5.48
CA LEU A 9 -1.40 -23.61 4.43
C LEU A 9 -1.04 -22.24 5.02
N ALA A 10 -1.76 -21.78 6.05
CA ALA A 10 -1.49 -20.51 6.72
C ALA A 10 -0.08 -20.50 7.34
N GLU A 11 0.34 -21.58 8.00
CA GLU A 11 1.69 -21.73 8.55
C GLU A 11 2.77 -21.66 7.45
N ALA A 12 2.55 -22.30 6.31
CA ALA A 12 3.47 -22.25 5.18
C ALA A 12 3.61 -20.83 4.60
N VAL A 13 2.49 -20.11 4.44
CA VAL A 13 2.51 -18.71 3.99
C VAL A 13 3.16 -17.82 5.04
N GLN A 14 2.83 -18.00 6.31
CA GLN A 14 3.36 -17.21 7.42
C GLN A 14 4.87 -17.39 7.59
N TYR A 15 5.40 -18.58 7.28
CA TYR A 15 6.84 -18.82 7.20
C TYR A 15 7.50 -17.90 6.15
N ASN A 16 6.95 -17.82 4.94
CA ASN A 16 7.49 -16.94 3.90
C ASN A 16 7.38 -15.45 4.27
N CYS A 17 6.31 -15.06 4.97
CA CYS A 17 6.20 -13.73 5.58
C CYS A 17 7.36 -13.47 6.56
N HIS A 18 7.66 -14.43 7.45
CA HIS A 18 8.77 -14.29 8.40
C HIS A 18 10.13 -14.21 7.72
N VAL A 19 10.37 -14.98 6.67
CA VAL A 19 11.61 -14.88 5.88
C VAL A 19 11.72 -13.50 5.24
N SER A 20 10.62 -12.96 4.70
CA SER A 20 10.60 -11.61 4.15
C SER A 20 10.86 -10.55 5.23
N ASP A 21 10.18 -10.64 6.37
CA ASP A 21 10.34 -9.69 7.46
C ASP A 21 11.73 -9.76 8.10
N ALA A 22 12.32 -10.95 8.25
CA ALA A 22 13.67 -11.11 8.78
C ALA A 22 14.71 -10.34 7.97
N ARG A 23 14.65 -10.43 6.64
CA ARG A 23 15.58 -9.75 5.71
C ARG A 23 15.38 -8.24 5.64
N HIS A 24 14.21 -7.76 6.01
CA HIS A 24 13.78 -6.37 5.84
C HIS A 24 13.42 -5.69 7.17
N GLY A 25 13.60 -6.33 8.31
CA GLY A 25 13.20 -5.80 9.62
C GLY A 25 13.99 -4.54 10.00
N ALA A 26 15.24 -4.45 9.55
CA ALA A 26 16.13 -3.31 9.78
C ALA A 26 15.90 -2.13 8.82
N ASP A 27 14.98 -2.23 7.86
CA ASP A 27 14.68 -1.15 6.90
C ASP A 27 13.98 0.07 7.53
N ASP A 28 13.34 -0.14 8.68
CA ASP A 28 12.60 0.88 9.43
C ASP A 28 13.46 1.52 10.54
N SER A 29 13.15 2.77 10.89
CA SER A 29 13.70 3.37 12.11
C SER A 29 13.12 2.66 13.34
N LEU A 30 13.87 2.64 14.47
CA LEU A 30 13.46 1.95 15.69
C LEU A 30 12.03 2.31 16.14
N CYS A 31 11.66 3.59 16.10
CA CYS A 31 10.31 4.02 16.49
C CYS A 31 9.23 3.44 15.58
N ILE A 32 9.45 3.42 14.26
CA ILE A 32 8.51 2.86 13.28
C ILE A 32 8.43 1.35 13.45
N TYR A 33 9.57 0.69 13.59
CA TYR A 33 9.66 -0.75 13.84
C TYR A 33 8.85 -1.16 15.08
N LEU A 34 9.07 -0.51 16.23
CA LEU A 34 8.34 -0.81 17.46
C LEU A 34 6.84 -0.56 17.35
N MET A 35 6.41 0.46 16.60
CA MET A 35 4.98 0.69 16.31
C MET A 35 4.39 -0.47 15.49
N LYS A 36 5.09 -0.91 14.43
CA LYS A 36 4.65 -2.04 13.61
C LYS A 36 4.60 -3.34 14.41
N MET A 37 5.61 -3.62 15.24
CA MET A 37 5.65 -4.82 16.09
C MET A 37 4.48 -4.85 17.08
N ARG A 38 4.14 -3.70 17.65
CA ARG A 38 2.99 -3.57 18.55
C ARG A 38 1.67 -3.91 17.86
N GLU A 39 1.46 -3.41 16.64
CA GLU A 39 0.25 -3.73 15.87
C GLU A 39 0.26 -5.19 15.40
N TYR A 40 1.43 -5.72 15.05
CA TYR A 40 1.55 -7.11 14.63
C TYR A 40 1.26 -8.11 15.75
N PHE A 41 1.68 -7.77 16.98
CA PHE A 41 1.25 -8.49 18.19
C PHE A 41 -0.27 -8.48 18.36
N ARG A 42 -0.93 -7.32 18.19
CA ARG A 42 -2.40 -7.21 18.27
C ARG A 42 -3.09 -8.09 17.25
N TRP A 43 -2.55 -8.15 16.03
CA TRP A 43 -3.05 -9.03 14.98
C TRP A 43 -2.89 -10.51 15.35
N GLU A 44 -1.68 -10.95 15.69
CA GLU A 44 -1.40 -12.36 15.97
C GLU A 44 -2.18 -12.87 17.20
N LYS A 45 -2.41 -12.02 18.19
CA LYS A 45 -3.20 -12.36 19.39
C LYS A 45 -4.70 -12.15 19.23
N HIS A 46 -5.17 -11.74 18.04
CA HIS A 46 -6.57 -11.43 17.75
C HIS A 46 -7.22 -10.49 18.78
N LEU A 47 -6.48 -9.45 19.19
CA LEU A 47 -6.96 -8.51 20.20
C LEU A 47 -8.01 -7.55 19.61
N PRO A 48 -9.07 -7.21 20.35
CA PRO A 48 -10.01 -6.16 19.97
C PRO A 48 -9.34 -4.79 19.83
N TYR A 49 -9.96 -3.87 19.08
CA TYR A 49 -9.49 -2.49 19.00
C TYR A 49 -9.66 -1.78 20.35
N GLY A 50 -8.66 -1.00 20.73
CA GLY A 50 -8.64 -0.33 22.04
C GLY A 50 -8.26 -1.22 23.22
N ALA A 51 -7.97 -2.51 23.00
CA ALA A 51 -7.46 -3.37 24.05
C ALA A 51 -6.10 -2.84 24.58
N SER A 52 -5.99 -2.78 25.91
CA SER A 52 -4.73 -2.51 26.59
C SER A 52 -3.73 -3.62 26.30
N LEU A 53 -2.46 -3.26 26.17
CA LEU A 53 -1.38 -4.20 25.95
C LEU A 53 -0.56 -4.36 27.23
N GLU A 54 -0.46 -5.60 27.71
CA GLU A 54 0.40 -5.92 28.84
C GLU A 54 1.88 -5.88 28.42
N ARG A 55 2.65 -4.99 29.06
CA ARG A 55 4.04 -4.71 28.65
C ARG A 55 4.93 -5.95 28.66
N GLU A 56 4.75 -6.82 29.65
CA GLU A 56 5.53 -8.05 29.79
C GLU A 56 5.24 -9.02 28.63
N GLN A 57 3.96 -9.25 28.32
CA GLN A 57 3.55 -10.12 27.20
C GLN A 57 4.06 -9.62 25.85
N VAL A 58 3.98 -8.30 25.61
CA VAL A 58 4.51 -7.70 24.38
C VAL A 58 6.03 -7.86 24.33
N GLY A 59 6.73 -7.67 25.45
CA GLY A 59 8.18 -7.81 25.54
C GLY A 59 8.66 -9.23 25.28
N GLU A 60 8.03 -10.23 25.92
CA GLU A 60 8.34 -11.65 25.70
C GLU A 60 8.07 -12.07 24.25
N TRP A 61 6.93 -11.65 23.69
CA TRP A 61 6.61 -11.93 22.31
C TRP A 61 7.59 -11.27 21.32
N LEU A 62 7.97 -10.02 21.58
CA LEU A 62 8.92 -9.28 20.75
C LEU A 62 10.26 -10.01 20.71
N GLN A 63 10.77 -10.42 21.87
CA GLN A 63 12.02 -11.17 21.97
C GLN A 63 11.96 -12.51 21.22
N ALA A 64 10.89 -13.28 21.42
CA ALA A 64 10.70 -14.55 20.70
C ALA A 64 10.62 -14.34 19.18
N ARG A 65 9.99 -13.24 18.76
CA ARG A 65 9.86 -12.90 17.34
C ARG A 65 11.18 -12.49 16.71
N GLU A 66 11.97 -11.68 17.41
CA GLU A 66 13.30 -11.26 16.95
C GLU A 66 14.24 -12.46 16.85
N GLN A 67 14.23 -13.36 17.84
CA GLN A 67 15.00 -14.60 17.79
C GLN A 67 14.61 -15.47 16.57
N LEU A 68 13.31 -15.61 16.30
CA LEU A 68 12.84 -16.34 15.11
C LEU A 68 13.35 -15.70 13.81
N TRP A 69 13.36 -14.36 13.73
CA TRP A 69 13.83 -13.66 12.54
C TRP A 69 15.34 -13.74 12.35
N GLU A 70 16.12 -13.67 13.43
CA GLU A 70 17.57 -13.93 13.38
C GLU A 70 17.87 -15.33 12.79
N GLU A 71 17.07 -16.35 13.13
CA GLU A 71 17.21 -17.70 12.57
C GLU A 71 16.80 -17.80 11.08
N LEU A 72 15.98 -16.86 10.59
CA LEU A 72 15.39 -16.90 9.25
C LEU A 72 16.00 -15.91 8.24
N GLU A 73 16.89 -15.02 8.68
CA GLU A 73 17.49 -13.97 7.83
C GLU A 73 18.08 -14.55 6.52
N GLU A 74 18.85 -15.63 6.66
CA GLU A 74 19.49 -16.35 5.55
C GLU A 74 18.67 -17.53 5.01
N ALA A 75 17.49 -17.79 5.58
CA ALA A 75 16.65 -18.91 5.17
C ALA A 75 16.01 -18.65 3.81
N GLN A 76 15.75 -19.71 3.03
CA GLN A 76 15.07 -19.59 1.73
C GLN A 76 13.55 -19.62 1.90
N MET A 77 12.85 -18.88 1.05
CA MET A 77 11.40 -19.01 0.91
C MET A 77 11.05 -20.42 0.44
N ARG A 78 9.96 -20.95 0.98
CA ARG A 78 9.47 -22.28 0.67
C ARG A 78 8.39 -22.21 -0.40
N PRO A 79 8.28 -23.23 -1.26
CA PRO A 79 7.11 -23.36 -2.11
C PRO A 79 5.85 -23.56 -1.26
N ILE A 80 4.72 -23.14 -1.80
CA ILE A 80 3.41 -23.37 -1.18
C ILE A 80 2.93 -24.76 -1.62
N GLU A 81 2.63 -25.63 -0.65
CA GLU A 81 2.19 -27.00 -0.92
C GLU A 81 0.68 -27.14 -0.69
N ILE A 82 -0.05 -27.59 -1.72
CA ILE A 82 -1.51 -27.78 -1.68
C ILE A 82 -1.81 -29.14 -2.30
N ASP A 83 -2.46 -30.02 -1.53
CA ASP A 83 -2.83 -31.38 -1.94
C ASP A 83 -1.66 -32.21 -2.53
N GLY A 84 -0.43 -31.98 -2.03
CA GLY A 84 0.79 -32.66 -2.46
C GLY A 84 1.48 -32.06 -3.70
N GLU A 85 0.91 -31.02 -4.30
CA GLU A 85 1.53 -30.24 -5.37
C GLU A 85 2.27 -29.03 -4.81
N ARG A 86 3.38 -28.66 -5.44
CA ARG A 86 4.26 -27.55 -5.00
C ARG A 86 4.15 -26.39 -5.97
N TYR A 87 3.92 -25.19 -5.44
CA TYR A 87 3.75 -23.95 -6.19
C TYR A 87 4.86 -22.96 -5.84
N ASP A 88 5.30 -22.18 -6.83
CA ASP A 88 6.16 -21.01 -6.59
C ASP A 88 5.37 -20.01 -5.71
N PRO A 89 5.95 -19.48 -4.61
CA PRO A 89 5.25 -18.52 -3.74
C PRO A 89 4.86 -17.20 -4.46
N PHE A 90 5.43 -16.89 -5.62
CA PHE A 90 5.04 -15.73 -6.41
C PHE A 90 3.99 -16.06 -7.50
N ASP A 91 3.62 -17.33 -7.68
CA ASP A 91 2.56 -17.74 -8.60
C ASP A 91 1.19 -17.67 -7.92
N ALA A 92 0.76 -16.44 -7.63
CA ALA A 92 -0.52 -16.19 -6.97
C ALA A 92 -1.71 -16.71 -7.79
N GLU A 93 -1.63 -16.75 -9.12
CA GLU A 93 -2.71 -17.25 -9.97
C GLU A 93 -2.90 -18.75 -9.79
N ALA A 94 -1.83 -19.55 -9.90
CA ALA A 94 -1.91 -20.99 -9.74
C ALA A 94 -2.37 -21.38 -8.34
N ILE A 95 -1.85 -20.72 -7.30
CA ILE A 95 -2.25 -20.95 -5.91
C ILE A 95 -3.74 -20.64 -5.72
N ASN A 96 -4.22 -19.47 -6.17
CA ASN A 96 -5.62 -19.08 -6.04
C ASN A 96 -6.58 -20.03 -6.75
N ASN A 97 -6.19 -20.56 -7.92
CA ASN A 97 -7.00 -21.54 -8.65
C ASN A 97 -7.24 -22.83 -7.82
N ARG A 98 -6.32 -23.20 -6.94
CA ARG A 98 -6.46 -24.38 -6.07
C ARG A 98 -7.23 -24.09 -4.78
N ILE A 99 -7.04 -22.92 -4.18
CA ILE A 99 -7.64 -22.60 -2.88
C ILE A 99 -9.00 -21.90 -2.98
N ALA A 100 -9.43 -21.45 -4.17
CA ALA A 100 -10.73 -20.81 -4.38
C ALA A 100 -11.93 -21.64 -3.86
N PRO A 101 -11.99 -22.97 -4.05
CA PRO A 101 -13.07 -23.80 -3.49
C PRO A 101 -13.13 -23.80 -1.96
N LEU A 102 -12.03 -23.44 -1.28
CA LEU A 102 -11.95 -23.34 0.17
C LEU A 102 -12.45 -21.98 0.70
N GLY A 103 -12.86 -21.07 -0.19
CA GLY A 103 -13.24 -19.70 0.16
C GLY A 103 -12.04 -18.85 0.61
N LEU A 104 -10.84 -19.17 0.12
CA LEU A 104 -9.59 -18.46 0.44
C LEU A 104 -9.08 -17.66 -0.75
N VAL A 105 -8.22 -16.70 -0.43
CA VAL A 105 -7.44 -15.94 -1.40
C VAL A 105 -6.02 -15.75 -0.89
N TYR A 106 -5.07 -15.82 -1.82
CA TYR A 106 -3.65 -15.68 -1.61
C TYR A 106 -3.09 -14.57 -2.49
N SER A 107 -2.09 -13.84 -2.01
CA SER A 107 -1.29 -12.94 -2.82
C SER A 107 0.17 -13.04 -2.40
N GLY A 108 1.06 -13.17 -3.38
CA GLY A 108 2.52 -13.15 -3.24
C GLY A 108 3.12 -12.24 -4.30
N GLY A 109 3.85 -11.20 -3.88
CA GLY A 109 4.37 -10.19 -4.80
C GLY A 109 5.52 -9.37 -4.23
N LEU A 110 6.01 -8.39 -4.98
CA LEU A 110 7.09 -7.50 -4.57
C LEU A 110 6.56 -6.07 -4.34
N GLY A 111 6.85 -5.51 -3.18
CA GLY A 111 6.48 -4.15 -2.79
C GLY A 111 7.61 -3.15 -2.94
N ASN A 112 7.58 -2.12 -2.09
CA ASN A 112 8.61 -1.08 -2.04
C ASN A 112 10.00 -1.71 -1.75
N ARG A 113 11.06 -1.14 -2.35
CA ARG A 113 12.43 -1.68 -2.23
C ARG A 113 12.57 -3.16 -2.63
N ALA A 114 11.67 -3.64 -3.49
CA ALA A 114 11.58 -5.05 -3.89
C ALA A 114 11.42 -6.04 -2.72
N LYS A 115 10.87 -5.59 -1.57
CA LYS A 115 10.53 -6.48 -0.46
C LYS A 115 9.40 -7.44 -0.87
N PRO A 116 9.55 -8.76 -0.70
CA PRO A 116 8.45 -9.70 -0.89
C PRO A 116 7.32 -9.51 0.11
N HIS A 117 6.09 -9.66 -0.35
CA HIS A 117 4.89 -9.57 0.48
C HIS A 117 3.98 -10.75 0.22
N PHE A 118 3.52 -11.38 1.31
CA PHE A 118 2.62 -12.52 1.25
C PHE A 118 1.42 -12.32 2.17
N VAL A 119 0.26 -12.76 1.70
CA VAL A 119 -0.97 -12.80 2.49
C VAL A 119 -1.80 -14.01 2.09
N LEU A 120 -2.41 -14.64 3.09
CA LEU A 120 -3.48 -15.62 2.93
C LEU A 120 -4.65 -15.20 3.82
N GLY A 121 -5.86 -15.26 3.31
CA GLY A 121 -7.04 -14.95 4.11
C GLY A 121 -8.34 -15.44 3.51
N ALA A 122 -9.43 -15.18 4.22
CA ALA A 122 -10.78 -15.46 3.75
C ALA A 122 -11.15 -14.55 2.58
N LEU A 123 -11.67 -15.13 1.51
CA LEU A 123 -12.21 -14.36 0.39
C LEU A 123 -13.59 -13.82 0.77
N GLU A 124 -13.71 -12.50 0.91
CA GLU A 124 -15.00 -11.85 1.12
C GLU A 124 -15.72 -11.59 -0.21
N GLN A 125 -14.99 -11.03 -1.17
CA GLN A 125 -15.56 -10.59 -2.43
C GLN A 125 -14.57 -10.76 -3.56
N ARG A 126 -15.07 -11.24 -4.70
CA ARG A 126 -14.37 -11.20 -5.99
C ARG A 126 -15.19 -10.34 -6.95
N ARG A 127 -14.56 -9.37 -7.60
CA ARG A 127 -15.13 -8.62 -8.72
C ARG A 127 -14.23 -8.76 -9.92
N SER A 128 -14.82 -8.82 -11.10
CA SER A 128 -14.08 -8.80 -12.36
C SER A 128 -14.73 -7.78 -13.27
N SER A 129 -13.91 -6.94 -13.89
CA SER A 129 -14.29 -5.95 -14.91
C SER A 129 -13.43 -6.16 -16.16
N ASP A 130 -13.79 -5.49 -17.26
CA ASP A 130 -13.00 -5.49 -18.49
C ASP A 130 -11.66 -4.77 -18.24
N GLY A 131 -10.64 -5.52 -17.83
CA GLY A 131 -9.34 -4.91 -17.50
C GLY A 131 -8.62 -5.60 -16.37
N TYR A 132 -9.31 -5.85 -15.25
CA TYR A 132 -8.69 -6.31 -14.01
C TYR A 132 -9.65 -7.13 -13.13
N SER A 133 -9.09 -7.86 -12.18
CA SER A 133 -9.83 -8.57 -11.13
C SER A 133 -9.53 -7.95 -9.77
N VAL A 134 -10.54 -7.86 -8.92
CA VAL A 134 -10.43 -7.36 -7.55
C VAL A 134 -10.79 -8.49 -6.59
N PHE A 135 -9.93 -8.72 -5.61
CA PHE A 135 -10.18 -9.61 -4.48
C PHE A 135 -10.18 -8.78 -3.20
N VAL A 136 -11.22 -8.94 -2.39
CA VAL A 136 -11.30 -8.39 -1.05
C VAL A 136 -11.07 -9.51 -0.05
N VAL A 137 -9.96 -9.44 0.68
CA VAL A 137 -9.60 -10.32 1.78
C VAL A 137 -10.30 -9.81 3.04
N ALA A 138 -11.08 -10.65 3.73
CA ALA A 138 -11.71 -10.32 5.00
C ALA A 138 -10.70 -10.47 6.15
N ASP A 139 -10.63 -11.66 6.73
CA ASP A 139 -9.72 -12.02 7.82
C ASP A 139 -8.41 -12.59 7.26
N GLU A 140 -7.29 -12.21 7.88
CA GLU A 140 -5.96 -12.63 7.45
C GLU A 140 -5.46 -13.78 8.32
N TYR A 141 -5.12 -14.90 7.69
CA TYR A 141 -4.58 -16.09 8.35
C TYR A 141 -3.05 -16.11 8.34
N ALA A 142 -2.44 -15.40 7.40
CA ALA A 142 -1.02 -15.15 7.36
C ALA A 142 -0.73 -13.77 6.77
N ARG A 143 0.23 -13.05 7.33
CA ARG A 143 0.72 -11.77 6.82
C ARG A 143 2.12 -11.42 7.29
N ASP A 144 2.75 -10.53 6.53
CA ASP A 144 3.97 -9.82 6.93
C ASP A 144 3.70 -8.79 8.06
N LEU A 145 4.78 -8.35 8.69
CA LEU A 145 4.82 -7.22 9.63
C LEU A 145 4.25 -5.96 8.97
N SER A 146 4.78 -5.63 7.79
CA SER A 146 4.27 -4.55 6.95
C SER A 146 3.12 -5.07 6.10
N ALA A 147 1.91 -4.63 6.41
CA ALA A 147 0.69 -5.13 5.80
C ALA A 147 -0.03 -4.01 5.02
N PRO A 148 0.41 -3.70 3.79
CA PRO A 148 -0.22 -2.68 2.97
C PRO A 148 -1.70 -3.02 2.73
N PRO A 149 -2.65 -2.09 2.93
CA PRO A 149 -4.08 -2.35 2.75
C PRO A 149 -4.50 -2.77 1.33
N ALA A 150 -3.73 -2.41 0.31
CA ALA A 150 -3.92 -2.91 -1.04
C ALA A 150 -2.59 -3.12 -1.76
N MET A 151 -2.67 -3.95 -2.81
CA MET A 151 -1.59 -4.18 -3.75
C MET A 151 -2.15 -4.61 -5.10
N THR A 152 -1.59 -4.05 -6.17
CA THR A 152 -1.85 -4.48 -7.55
C THR A 152 -0.73 -5.40 -8.07
N LEU A 153 -1.09 -6.61 -8.50
CA LEU A 153 -0.21 -7.59 -9.15
C LEU A 153 -0.69 -7.85 -10.57
N GLY A 154 0.02 -7.29 -11.56
CA GLY A 154 -0.38 -7.37 -12.96
C GLY A 154 -1.76 -6.76 -13.20
N ARG A 155 -2.75 -7.62 -13.43
CA ARG A 155 -4.17 -7.24 -13.65
C ARG A 155 -5.05 -7.58 -12.45
N THR A 156 -4.47 -7.88 -11.31
CA THR A 156 -5.21 -8.30 -10.11
C THR A 156 -4.94 -7.36 -8.95
N ILE A 157 -6.00 -6.82 -8.37
CA ILE A 157 -5.98 -5.93 -7.21
C ILE A 157 -6.41 -6.74 -5.99
N PHE A 158 -5.60 -6.72 -4.95
CA PHE A 158 -5.93 -7.30 -3.65
C PHE A 158 -6.18 -6.17 -2.66
N VAL A 159 -7.37 -6.13 -2.07
CA VAL A 159 -7.73 -5.23 -0.97
C VAL A 159 -7.87 -6.05 0.31
N ARG A 160 -7.19 -5.63 1.36
CA ARG A 160 -7.08 -6.35 2.64
C ARG A 160 -7.87 -5.61 3.70
N ARG A 161 -9.12 -6.05 3.95
CA ARG A 161 -10.04 -5.37 4.88
C ARG A 161 -9.47 -5.29 6.28
N GLU A 162 -8.99 -6.40 6.84
CA GLU A 162 -8.44 -6.39 8.20
C GLU A 162 -7.23 -5.43 8.32
N SER A 163 -6.31 -5.48 7.34
CA SER A 163 -5.17 -4.56 7.29
C SER A 163 -5.59 -3.09 7.17
N LEU A 164 -6.58 -2.77 6.33
CA LEU A 164 -7.13 -1.42 6.24
C LEU A 164 -7.77 -0.99 7.56
N ARG A 165 -8.57 -1.86 8.18
CA ARG A 165 -9.25 -1.57 9.44
C ARG A 165 -8.25 -1.27 10.56
N ARG A 166 -7.17 -2.05 10.65
CA ARG A 166 -6.04 -1.83 11.57
C ARG A 166 -5.30 -0.54 11.28
N TYR A 167 -4.99 -0.25 10.01
CA TYR A 167 -4.38 1.01 9.60
C TYR A 167 -5.22 2.23 10.02
N LEU A 168 -6.53 2.20 9.79
CA LEU A 168 -7.45 3.26 10.18
C LEU A 168 -7.48 3.46 11.70
N TRP A 169 -7.50 2.35 12.45
CA TRP A 169 -7.41 2.38 13.90
C TRP A 169 -6.08 2.99 14.39
N GLU A 170 -4.94 2.62 13.82
CA GLU A 170 -3.63 3.21 14.17
C GLU A 170 -3.60 4.72 13.90
N LYS A 171 -4.21 5.17 12.79
CA LYS A 171 -4.35 6.60 12.48
C LYS A 171 -5.22 7.33 13.52
N LEU A 172 -6.31 6.71 13.96
CA LEU A 172 -7.18 7.25 14.98
C LEU A 172 -6.48 7.32 16.35
N GLU A 173 -5.80 6.25 16.77
CA GLU A 173 -5.00 6.23 18.01
C GLU A 173 -3.94 7.32 18.00
N GLY A 174 -3.18 7.43 16.90
CA GLY A 174 -2.15 8.46 16.76
C GLY A 174 -2.72 9.88 16.81
N TRP A 175 -3.85 10.13 16.14
CA TRP A 175 -4.51 11.43 16.19
C TRP A 175 -5.04 11.76 17.59
N ARG A 176 -5.59 10.77 18.32
CA ARG A 176 -6.18 10.96 19.66
C ARG A 176 -5.18 11.48 20.70
N TRP A 177 -3.86 11.29 20.52
CA TRP A 177 -2.84 11.81 21.45
C TRP A 177 -2.81 13.33 21.54
N HIS A 178 -3.05 14.04 20.43
CA HIS A 178 -2.96 15.51 20.39
C HIS A 178 -4.23 16.18 19.89
N ARG A 179 -5.12 15.42 19.23
CA ARG A 179 -6.36 15.90 18.60
C ARG A 179 -6.18 17.20 17.81
N PRO A 180 -5.17 17.30 16.93
CA PRO A 180 -4.97 18.49 16.13
C PRO A 180 -6.20 18.75 15.24
N ASP A 181 -6.55 20.02 15.05
CA ASP A 181 -7.52 20.43 14.03
C ASP A 181 -6.86 20.34 12.64
N ASN A 182 -7.06 19.20 11.99
CA ASN A 182 -6.54 18.91 10.67
C ASN A 182 -7.51 18.05 9.86
N ALA A 183 -7.19 17.77 8.60
CA ALA A 183 -8.05 16.98 7.71
C ALA A 183 -8.35 15.58 8.27
N LEU A 184 -7.36 14.93 8.88
CA LEU A 184 -7.56 13.60 9.47
C LEU A 184 -8.54 13.65 10.66
N GLY A 185 -8.44 14.66 11.54
CA GLY A 185 -9.39 14.87 12.62
C GLY A 185 -10.82 15.13 12.12
N ARG A 186 -10.95 15.88 11.03
CA ARG A 186 -12.25 16.14 10.38
C ARG A 186 -12.84 14.89 9.72
N ALA A 187 -11.99 14.02 9.15
CA ALA A 187 -12.42 12.71 8.67
C ALA A 187 -12.99 11.85 9.81
N PHE A 188 -12.31 11.83 10.97
CA PHE A 188 -12.79 11.08 12.13
C PHE A 188 -14.07 11.67 12.73
N ALA A 189 -14.23 12.99 12.70
CA ALA A 189 -15.43 13.67 13.17
C ALA A 189 -16.70 13.33 12.37
N CYS A 190 -16.57 12.70 11.18
CA CYS A 190 -17.70 12.15 10.43
C CYS A 190 -18.28 10.87 11.04
N TYR A 191 -17.68 10.33 12.11
CA TYR A 191 -18.07 9.08 12.76
C TYR A 191 -18.15 9.24 14.28
N ASP A 192 -18.90 8.37 14.95
CA ASP A 192 -19.02 8.34 16.42
C ASP A 192 -18.03 7.36 17.04
N PHE A 193 -16.74 7.71 17.04
CA PHE A 193 -15.69 6.85 17.62
C PHE A 193 -15.69 6.81 19.15
N ASP A 194 -16.41 7.70 19.81
CA ASP A 194 -16.46 7.77 21.28
C ASP A 194 -17.65 6.98 21.83
N GLY A 195 -18.80 6.97 21.15
CA GLY A 195 -19.97 6.18 21.52
C GLY A 195 -20.09 4.83 20.79
N ALA A 196 -19.48 4.68 19.62
CA ALA A 196 -19.70 3.53 18.74
C ALA A 196 -18.44 3.13 17.96
N LEU A 197 -17.34 2.83 18.66
CA LEU A 197 -16.02 2.53 18.08
C LEU A 197 -16.07 1.49 16.95
N GLU A 198 -16.55 0.28 17.24
CA GLU A 198 -16.51 -0.85 16.29
C GLU A 198 -17.32 -0.57 15.01
N SER A 199 -18.56 -0.08 15.15
CA SER A 199 -19.41 0.23 13.99
C SER A 199 -18.91 1.45 13.22
N SER A 200 -18.33 2.45 13.88
CA SER A 200 -17.69 3.60 13.23
C SER A 200 -16.46 3.18 12.43
N LEU A 201 -15.64 2.29 13.01
CA LEU A 201 -14.45 1.77 12.33
C LEU A 201 -14.84 0.88 11.14
N GLU A 202 -15.89 0.06 11.27
CA GLU A 202 -16.42 -0.73 10.14
C GLU A 202 -16.97 0.17 9.03
N ALA A 203 -17.75 1.20 9.39
CA ALA A 203 -18.30 2.15 8.43
C ALA A 203 -17.20 2.93 7.70
N MET A 204 -16.16 3.36 8.43
CA MET A 204 -14.99 4.01 7.83
C MET A 204 -14.23 3.03 6.92
N THR A 205 -14.02 1.79 7.36
CA THR A 205 -13.35 0.76 6.55
C THR A 205 -14.09 0.51 5.24
N ALA A 206 -15.41 0.31 5.28
CA ALA A 206 -16.22 0.08 4.09
C ALA A 206 -16.16 1.27 3.10
N ARG A 207 -16.05 2.50 3.61
CA ARG A 207 -15.87 3.69 2.77
C ARG A 207 -14.46 3.77 2.19
N GLU A 208 -13.43 3.58 3.01
CA GLU A 208 -12.05 3.68 2.57
C GLU A 208 -11.64 2.52 1.65
N ILE A 209 -12.29 1.35 1.72
CA ILE A 209 -12.15 0.31 0.69
C ILE A 209 -12.50 0.88 -0.70
N LYS A 210 -13.55 1.69 -0.81
CA LYS A 210 -13.94 2.28 -2.10
C LYS A 210 -12.86 3.26 -2.58
N ALA A 211 -12.37 4.14 -1.71
CA ALA A 211 -11.32 5.10 -2.05
C ALA A 211 -10.01 4.40 -2.47
N LEU A 212 -9.63 3.34 -1.75
CA LEU A 212 -8.48 2.49 -2.07
C LEU A 212 -8.64 1.83 -3.45
N LEU A 213 -9.82 1.29 -3.76
CA LEU A 213 -10.10 0.71 -5.07
C LEU A 213 -9.99 1.74 -6.21
N LEU A 214 -10.40 2.99 -5.98
CA LEU A 214 -10.21 4.05 -6.96
C LEU A 214 -8.73 4.34 -7.21
N HIS A 215 -7.90 4.35 -6.16
CA HIS A 215 -6.46 4.51 -6.27
C HIS A 215 -5.82 3.36 -7.04
N GLU A 216 -6.11 2.12 -6.68
CA GLU A 216 -5.56 0.94 -7.38
C GLU A 216 -6.02 0.86 -8.85
N GLN A 217 -7.25 1.30 -9.15
CA GLN A 217 -7.71 1.45 -10.52
C GLN A 217 -6.91 2.54 -11.25
N GLY A 218 -6.67 3.70 -10.61
CA GLY A 218 -5.80 4.74 -11.14
C GLY A 218 -4.38 4.25 -11.41
N GLU A 219 -3.83 3.43 -10.52
CA GLU A 219 -2.50 2.81 -10.65
C GLU A 219 -2.41 1.87 -11.85
N TYR A 220 -3.50 1.13 -12.11
CA TYR A 220 -3.63 0.30 -13.31
C TYR A 220 -3.64 1.16 -14.58
N GLU A 221 -4.46 2.21 -14.62
CA GLU A 221 -4.56 3.14 -15.78
C GLU A 221 -3.24 3.88 -16.04
N ALA A 222 -2.58 4.38 -14.99
CA ALA A 222 -1.26 4.97 -15.08
C ALA A 222 -0.24 3.97 -15.62
N GLY A 223 -0.28 2.71 -15.14
CA GLY A 223 0.56 1.63 -15.63
C GLY A 223 0.39 1.36 -17.14
N GLN A 224 -0.86 1.37 -17.64
CA GLN A 224 -1.12 1.19 -19.08
C GLN A 224 -0.54 2.32 -19.93
N ARG A 225 -0.58 3.57 -19.44
CA ARG A 225 -0.03 4.74 -20.14
C ARG A 225 1.49 4.74 -20.18
N LEU A 226 2.12 4.39 -19.05
CA LEU A 226 3.58 4.47 -18.88
C LEU A 226 4.32 3.26 -19.45
N GLY A 227 3.66 2.11 -19.55
CA GLY A 227 4.20 0.89 -20.15
C GLY A 227 5.32 0.23 -19.32
N GLU A 228 5.94 -0.80 -19.91
CA GLU A 228 6.93 -1.65 -19.22
C GLU A 228 8.23 -0.91 -18.84
N ASP A 229 8.61 0.11 -19.60
CA ASP A 229 9.78 0.95 -19.33
C ASP A 229 9.72 1.59 -17.94
N TRP A 230 8.52 1.87 -17.44
CA TRP A 230 8.34 2.42 -16.09
C TRP A 230 8.83 1.46 -15.00
N ASN A 231 8.43 0.18 -15.10
CA ASN A 231 8.85 -0.84 -14.15
C ASN A 231 10.36 -1.13 -14.28
N ALA A 232 10.88 -1.13 -15.49
CA ALA A 232 12.32 -1.27 -15.74
C ALA A 232 13.13 -0.10 -15.16
N MET A 233 12.63 1.14 -15.29
CA MET A 233 13.22 2.32 -14.66
C MET A 233 13.17 2.22 -13.14
N LEU A 234 12.01 1.87 -12.55
CA LEU A 234 11.89 1.71 -11.10
C LEU A 234 12.88 0.68 -10.55
N ALA A 235 13.08 -0.44 -11.25
CA ALA A 235 14.07 -1.45 -10.89
C ALA A 235 15.51 -0.90 -10.81
N VAL A 236 15.87 0.04 -11.70
CA VAL A 236 17.17 0.73 -11.67
C VAL A 236 17.27 1.74 -10.51
N LEU A 237 16.14 2.32 -10.08
CA LEU A 237 16.10 3.31 -9.01
C LEU A 237 15.99 2.71 -7.61
N VAL A 238 15.79 1.40 -7.48
CA VAL A 238 15.60 0.71 -6.20
C VAL A 238 16.63 1.14 -5.15
N HIS A 239 16.15 1.42 -3.93
CA HIS A 239 16.95 1.92 -2.80
C HIS A 239 17.53 3.35 -2.96
N THR A 240 17.11 4.12 -3.96
CA THR A 240 17.49 5.54 -4.11
C THR A 240 16.34 6.48 -3.72
N PRO A 241 16.60 7.74 -3.33
CA PRO A 241 15.55 8.73 -3.14
C PRO A 241 14.69 8.98 -4.39
N ALA A 242 15.24 8.74 -5.58
CA ALA A 242 14.53 8.88 -6.84
C ALA A 242 13.44 7.82 -7.01
N GLU A 243 13.55 6.63 -6.40
CA GLU A 243 12.46 5.65 -6.35
C GLU A 243 11.22 6.25 -5.66
N LEU A 244 11.41 6.90 -4.51
CA LEU A 244 10.31 7.51 -3.76
C LEU A 244 9.63 8.64 -4.54
N MET A 245 10.41 9.45 -5.25
CA MET A 245 9.89 10.50 -6.13
C MET A 245 9.13 9.91 -7.31
N ALA A 246 9.69 8.90 -7.97
CA ALA A 246 9.05 8.23 -9.10
C ALA A 246 7.70 7.62 -8.70
N ARG A 247 7.65 6.89 -7.58
CA ARG A 247 6.41 6.33 -7.04
C ARG A 247 5.40 7.44 -6.73
N ALA A 248 5.80 8.53 -6.08
CA ALA A 248 4.89 9.64 -5.80
C ALA A 248 4.33 10.31 -7.07
N VAL A 249 5.13 10.46 -8.13
CA VAL A 249 4.65 10.96 -9.44
C VAL A 249 3.58 10.04 -10.02
N ARG A 250 3.80 8.71 -9.98
CA ARG A 250 2.82 7.73 -10.45
C ARG A 250 1.54 7.74 -9.59
N ASP A 251 1.68 7.77 -8.27
CA ASP A 251 0.53 7.87 -7.35
C ASP A 251 -0.31 9.12 -7.65
N HIS A 252 0.34 10.25 -7.92
CA HIS A 252 -0.38 11.48 -8.28
C HIS A 252 -1.08 11.40 -9.64
N LEU A 253 -0.43 10.77 -10.63
CA LEU A 253 -1.07 10.50 -11.92
C LEU A 253 -2.30 9.60 -11.73
N ALA A 254 -2.16 8.50 -10.98
CA ALA A 254 -3.25 7.59 -10.64
C ALA A 254 -4.42 8.31 -9.97
N ASP A 255 -4.13 9.14 -8.97
CA ASP A 255 -5.16 9.89 -8.26
C ASP A 255 -5.84 10.95 -9.13
N CYS A 256 -5.10 11.62 -10.01
CA CYS A 256 -5.68 12.60 -10.93
C CYS A 256 -6.49 11.95 -12.05
N LEU A 257 -6.15 10.73 -12.45
CA LEU A 257 -6.90 9.96 -13.44
C LEU A 257 -8.24 9.46 -12.89
N VAL A 258 -8.25 8.96 -11.65
CA VAL A 258 -9.40 8.21 -11.13
C VAL A 258 -9.84 8.70 -9.74
N THR A 259 -8.96 8.66 -8.73
CA THR A 259 -9.34 8.87 -7.32
C THR A 259 -9.96 10.24 -7.07
N LEU A 260 -9.19 11.31 -7.27
CA LEU A 260 -9.57 12.67 -6.95
C LEU A 260 -10.79 13.17 -7.72
N PRO A 261 -10.91 12.98 -9.06
CA PRO A 261 -12.11 13.43 -9.76
C PRO A 261 -13.36 12.67 -9.29
N THR A 262 -13.24 11.37 -9.00
CA THR A 262 -14.37 10.58 -8.50
C THR A 262 -14.78 11.00 -7.09
N LEU A 263 -13.81 11.27 -6.20
CA LEU A 263 -14.10 11.78 -4.86
C LEU A 263 -14.72 13.19 -4.89
N ALA A 264 -14.25 14.04 -5.80
CA ALA A 264 -14.79 15.39 -5.99
C ALA A 264 -16.23 15.37 -6.50
N ASP A 265 -16.56 14.49 -7.46
CA ASP A 265 -17.91 14.31 -7.99
C ASP A 265 -18.87 13.74 -6.94
N ALA A 266 -18.43 12.74 -6.18
CA ALA A 266 -19.22 12.16 -5.10
C ALA A 266 -19.50 13.17 -3.96
N GLY A 267 -18.57 14.09 -3.71
CA GLY A 267 -18.71 15.13 -2.70
C GLY A 267 -18.84 14.61 -1.27
N GLU A 268 -18.41 13.37 -0.98
CA GLU A 268 -18.49 12.78 0.35
C GLU A 268 -17.39 13.35 1.27
N PRO A 269 -17.73 14.14 2.31
CA PRO A 269 -16.72 14.85 3.10
C PRO A 269 -15.73 13.92 3.80
N ALA A 270 -16.20 12.78 4.32
CA ALA A 270 -15.37 11.84 5.06
C ALA A 270 -14.16 11.35 4.25
N SER A 271 -14.38 10.96 2.99
CA SER A 271 -13.31 10.47 2.11
C SER A 271 -12.42 11.59 1.61
N LEU A 272 -12.95 12.78 1.32
CA LEU A 272 -12.11 13.93 0.94
C LEU A 272 -11.19 14.36 2.09
N HIS A 273 -11.72 14.46 3.31
CA HIS A 273 -10.92 14.73 4.51
C HIS A 273 -9.86 13.64 4.72
N PHE A 274 -10.21 12.37 4.54
CA PHE A 274 -9.27 11.27 4.74
C PHE A 274 -8.17 11.23 3.67
N TYR A 275 -8.53 11.42 2.40
CA TYR A 275 -7.58 11.55 1.29
C TYR A 275 -6.55 12.65 1.58
N ILE A 276 -7.01 13.85 1.94
CA ILE A 276 -6.09 14.96 2.27
C ILE A 276 -5.31 14.68 3.56
N GLY A 277 -5.94 14.10 4.58
CA GLY A 277 -5.30 13.76 5.86
C GLY A 277 -4.22 12.68 5.76
N THR A 278 -4.22 11.88 4.70
CA THR A 278 -3.23 10.81 4.47
C THR A 278 -2.12 11.21 3.50
N LEU A 279 -2.26 12.32 2.77
CA LEU A 279 -1.19 12.90 1.96
C LEU A 279 -0.04 13.37 2.85
N THR A 280 1.07 12.63 2.81
CA THR A 280 2.27 12.91 3.64
C THR A 280 3.54 12.68 2.81
N GLY A 281 4.68 13.08 3.37
CA GLY A 281 5.99 12.85 2.76
C GLY A 281 6.11 13.39 1.34
N MET A 282 6.61 12.55 0.42
CA MET A 282 6.91 12.95 -0.95
C MET A 282 5.65 13.37 -1.73
N ARG A 283 4.52 12.69 -1.53
CA ARG A 283 3.26 13.06 -2.19
C ARG A 283 2.82 14.48 -1.83
N LEU A 284 2.87 14.84 -0.55
CA LEU A 284 2.51 16.19 -0.13
C LEU A 284 3.53 17.25 -0.58
N HIS A 285 4.81 16.88 -0.63
CA HIS A 285 5.90 17.77 -1.04
C HIS A 285 5.82 18.11 -2.53
N LEU A 286 5.45 17.16 -3.38
CA LEU A 286 5.37 17.33 -4.82
C LEU A 286 4.09 18.00 -5.30
N PHE A 287 2.96 17.82 -4.58
CA PHE A 287 1.67 18.37 -5.00
C PHE A 287 1.05 19.31 -3.94
N PRO A 288 1.74 20.40 -3.53
CA PRO A 288 1.23 21.34 -2.54
C PRO A 288 -0.10 22.00 -2.91
N ALA A 289 -0.45 22.16 -4.20
CA ALA A 289 -1.72 22.77 -4.62
C ALA A 289 -2.97 22.03 -4.10
N LEU A 290 -2.85 20.75 -3.70
CA LEU A 290 -3.93 20.02 -3.03
C LEU A 290 -4.35 20.67 -1.71
N LYS A 291 -3.44 21.35 -1.01
CA LYS A 291 -3.76 22.11 0.21
C LYS A 291 -4.62 23.32 -0.09
N ASP A 292 -4.36 24.00 -1.20
CA ASP A 292 -5.12 25.19 -1.61
C ASP A 292 -6.53 24.80 -2.05
N ALA A 293 -6.66 23.71 -2.82
CA ALA A 293 -7.97 23.15 -3.17
C ALA A 293 -8.76 22.71 -1.92
N TYR A 294 -8.09 22.10 -0.95
CA TYR A 294 -8.71 21.72 0.32
C TYR A 294 -9.17 22.94 1.14
N ALA A 295 -8.36 23.99 1.23
CA ALA A 295 -8.74 25.23 1.91
C ALA A 295 -9.96 25.89 1.24
N ALA A 296 -9.97 25.97 -0.09
CA ALA A 296 -11.11 26.49 -0.84
C ALA A 296 -12.39 25.67 -0.63
N TRP A 297 -12.28 24.34 -0.58
CA TRP A 297 -13.42 23.48 -0.26
C TRP A 297 -13.95 23.73 1.17
N LEU A 298 -13.07 23.88 2.16
CA LEU A 298 -13.50 24.19 3.54
C LEU A 298 -14.26 25.53 3.66
N GLU A 299 -13.96 26.50 2.80
CA GLU A 299 -14.62 27.81 2.80
C GLU A 299 -15.95 27.82 2.03
N THR A 300 -16.04 27.04 0.96
CA THR A 300 -17.14 27.14 -0.03
C THR A 300 -18.07 25.94 -0.05
N ASP A 301 -17.66 24.82 0.55
CA ASP A 301 -18.27 23.49 0.44
C ASP A 301 -18.43 22.99 -1.01
N ALA A 302 -17.71 23.62 -1.96
CA ALA A 302 -17.73 23.26 -3.37
C ALA A 302 -16.48 22.44 -3.75
N THR A 303 -16.68 21.28 -4.36
CA THR A 303 -15.60 20.38 -4.78
C THR A 303 -14.97 20.74 -6.13
N GLY A 304 -15.44 21.81 -6.78
CA GLY A 304 -14.98 22.23 -8.11
C GLY A 304 -13.48 22.50 -8.18
N ALA A 305 -12.87 22.98 -7.10
CA ALA A 305 -11.42 23.17 -7.02
C ALA A 305 -10.65 21.85 -7.13
N PHE A 306 -11.16 20.75 -6.54
CA PHE A 306 -10.55 19.43 -6.67
C PHE A 306 -10.69 18.87 -8.08
N ALA A 307 -11.86 19.01 -8.70
CA ALA A 307 -12.07 18.54 -10.07
C ALA A 307 -11.14 19.25 -11.08
N GLN A 308 -11.03 20.58 -10.98
CA GLN A 308 -10.10 21.36 -11.82
C GLN A 308 -8.65 20.97 -11.58
N LEU A 309 -8.26 20.77 -10.31
CA LEU A 309 -6.91 20.38 -9.95
C LEU A 309 -6.57 18.96 -10.43
N ALA A 310 -7.54 18.04 -10.40
CA ALA A 310 -7.38 16.69 -10.95
C ALA A 310 -7.13 16.74 -12.47
N ASP A 311 -7.88 17.55 -13.22
CA ASP A 311 -7.67 17.69 -14.66
C ASP A 311 -6.29 18.29 -15.01
N GLN A 312 -5.86 19.32 -14.26
CA GLN A 312 -4.52 19.91 -14.41
C GLN A 312 -3.42 18.92 -14.01
N GLY A 313 -3.59 18.27 -12.87
CA GLY A 313 -2.66 17.28 -12.34
C GLY A 313 -2.49 16.08 -13.25
N ARG A 314 -3.55 15.62 -13.91
CA ARG A 314 -3.48 14.53 -14.90
C ARG A 314 -2.47 14.85 -16.00
N ALA A 315 -2.63 15.99 -16.66
CA ALA A 315 -1.73 16.39 -17.75
C ALA A 315 -0.30 16.64 -17.25
N HIS A 316 -0.17 17.29 -16.09
CA HIS A 316 1.12 17.61 -15.51
C HIS A 316 1.92 16.37 -15.09
N TRP A 317 1.32 15.47 -14.30
CA TRP A 317 2.02 14.28 -13.80
C TRP A 317 2.30 13.26 -14.91
N GLU A 318 1.44 13.18 -15.93
CA GLU A 318 1.72 12.41 -17.15
C GLU A 318 2.96 12.95 -17.87
N GLN A 319 3.05 14.27 -18.07
CA GLN A 319 4.23 14.90 -18.67
C GLN A 319 5.50 14.66 -17.84
N VAL A 320 5.45 14.80 -16.51
CA VAL A 320 6.60 14.54 -15.64
C VAL A 320 7.07 13.09 -15.76
N ALA A 321 6.13 12.14 -15.77
CA ALA A 321 6.44 10.72 -15.92
C ALA A 321 7.06 10.41 -17.29
N GLU A 322 6.57 11.02 -18.37
CA GLU A 322 7.16 10.90 -19.71
C GLU A 322 8.58 11.50 -19.79
N GLU A 323 8.83 12.65 -19.13
CA GLU A 323 10.16 13.27 -19.04
C GLU A 323 11.14 12.37 -18.27
N MET A 324 10.68 11.67 -17.22
CA MET A 324 11.47 10.67 -16.49
C MET A 324 11.82 9.47 -17.39
N LEU A 325 10.85 8.94 -18.15
CA LEU A 325 11.09 7.86 -19.10
C LEU A 325 12.08 8.27 -20.20
N ALA A 326 12.01 9.52 -20.67
CA ALA A 326 12.97 10.07 -21.63
C ALA A 326 14.39 10.17 -21.04
N LEU A 327 14.54 10.51 -19.75
CA LEU A 327 15.83 10.45 -19.05
C LEU A 327 16.35 9.01 -18.96
N TYR A 328 15.50 8.07 -18.56
CA TYR A 328 15.85 6.65 -18.47
C TYR A 328 16.35 6.10 -19.82
N ARG A 329 15.63 6.36 -20.91
CA ARG A 329 16.02 5.93 -22.26
C ARG A 329 17.34 6.56 -22.71
N ARG A 330 17.58 7.85 -22.41
CA ARG A 330 18.86 8.53 -22.71
C ARG A 330 20.04 7.95 -21.92
N HIS A 331 19.80 7.40 -20.74
CA HIS A 331 20.81 6.74 -19.92
C HIS A 331 20.95 5.24 -20.19
N GLY A 332 20.49 4.78 -21.36
CA GLY A 332 20.73 3.42 -21.85
C GLY A 332 19.53 2.47 -21.71
N GLY A 333 18.41 2.89 -21.11
CA GLY A 333 17.20 2.07 -21.00
C GLY A 333 17.46 0.65 -20.46
N ALA A 334 16.61 -0.31 -20.83
CA ALA A 334 16.79 -1.73 -20.50
C ALA A 334 17.86 -2.43 -21.36
N THR A 335 18.68 -1.69 -22.10
CA THR A 335 19.64 -2.28 -23.04
C THR A 335 20.76 -2.98 -22.25
N PRO A 336 21.04 -4.28 -22.49
CA PRO A 336 22.21 -4.93 -21.95
C PRO A 336 23.46 -4.29 -22.54
N ARG A 337 24.10 -3.44 -21.72
CA ARG A 337 25.45 -2.88 -21.84
C ARG A 337 26.13 -3.05 -23.21
N ALA A 338 25.88 -2.09 -24.11
CA ALA A 338 26.82 -1.75 -25.17
C ALA A 338 26.76 -0.24 -25.44
N LEU A 339 27.86 0.44 -25.10
CA LEU A 339 28.26 1.75 -25.62
C LEU A 339 27.29 2.92 -25.38
N SER A 340 27.18 3.39 -24.15
CA SER A 340 26.97 4.81 -23.90
C SER A 340 27.91 5.29 -22.80
N ASP A 341 28.57 6.43 -23.01
CA ASP A 341 29.45 7.09 -22.03
C ASP A 341 28.67 7.70 -20.85
N ALA A 342 27.36 7.46 -20.77
CA ALA A 342 26.52 7.92 -19.67
C ALA A 342 26.54 6.88 -18.54
N SER A 343 27.23 7.19 -17.44
CA SER A 343 27.22 6.35 -16.24
C SER A 343 25.79 6.24 -15.67
N PRO A 344 25.27 5.02 -15.39
CA PRO A 344 23.98 4.84 -14.71
C PRO A 344 23.91 5.52 -13.33
N ALA A 345 25.05 5.93 -12.76
CA ALA A 345 25.11 6.73 -11.54
C ALA A 345 24.43 8.11 -11.66
N GLY A 346 24.21 8.64 -12.86
CA GLY A 346 23.59 9.97 -13.06
C GLY A 346 22.06 9.97 -13.12
N LEU A 347 21.43 8.82 -13.39
CA LEU A 347 19.97 8.76 -13.58
C LEU A 347 19.19 9.13 -12.31
N PRO A 348 19.51 8.60 -11.11
CA PRO A 348 18.77 8.96 -9.90
C PRO A 348 18.82 10.46 -9.61
N ASP A 349 19.97 11.11 -9.79
CA ASP A 349 20.11 12.55 -9.59
C ASP A 349 19.36 13.37 -10.65
N ALA A 350 19.40 12.94 -11.92
CA ALA A 350 18.67 13.61 -12.99
C ALA A 350 17.14 13.56 -12.75
N ILE A 351 16.61 12.40 -12.33
CA ILE A 351 15.20 12.25 -11.97
C ILE A 351 14.86 13.12 -10.77
N ARG A 352 15.71 13.12 -9.72
CA ARG A 352 15.47 13.94 -8.53
C ARG A 352 15.39 15.43 -8.88
N LEU A 353 16.34 15.94 -9.68
CA LEU A 353 16.34 17.34 -10.11
C LEU A 353 15.13 17.67 -10.98
N LEU A 354 14.76 16.78 -11.89
CA LEU A 354 13.57 16.93 -12.72
C LEU A 354 12.31 17.05 -11.85
N VAL A 355 12.01 16.03 -11.04
CA VAL A 355 10.77 15.96 -10.27
C VAL A 355 10.68 17.11 -9.27
N GLU A 356 11.79 17.48 -8.63
CA GLU A 356 11.83 18.59 -7.69
C GLU A 356 11.51 19.94 -8.35
N SER A 357 11.86 20.11 -9.63
CA SER A 357 11.55 21.33 -10.41
C SER A 357 10.12 21.38 -10.96
N ARG A 358 9.35 20.29 -10.80
CA ARG A 358 8.02 20.08 -11.39
C ARG A 358 6.94 19.89 -10.33
N ARG A 359 7.09 20.52 -9.16
CA ARG A 359 6.02 20.52 -8.15
C ARG A 359 4.79 21.25 -8.68
N LEU A 360 3.61 20.81 -8.25
CA LEU A 360 2.33 21.39 -8.65
C LEU A 360 1.60 22.06 -7.49
#